data_AF-A0A150G2M9-F1
#
_entry.id   AF-A0A150G2M9-F1
#
_cell.length_a   1.000
_cell.length_b   1.000
_cell.length_c   1.000
_cell.angle_alpha   90.00
_cell.angle_beta   90.00
_cell.angle_gamma   90.00
#
_symmetry.space_group_name_H-M   'P 1'
#
loop_
_entity.id
_entity.type
_entity.pdbx_description
1 polymer ?
#
loop_
_entity_poly.entity_id
_entity_poly.type
_entity_poly.pdbx_seq_one_letter_code
_entity_poly.pdbx_strand_id
1 'polypeptide(L)'
;MVPTPQIDASLSLMLGPPKRPVKAAGVCRPSPKLAWNPSATGARYADVYFASAPEGATAPQATALVLWVLYGGTLDPPIASVQLLVRPLEARSGSNPQPVTVFSGRPGQLSGLLRCPGDSALPLAWTASSGMTRSRFRSAALVGVRIHVNNGSVAGPGAELPHIAAVGLQLSPPQQEAAAALEATALEATDE
;
A
#
# COMPACT_ATOMS: atom_id res chain seq x y z
N MET A 1 -30.75 -0.80 5.10
CA MET A 1 -29.97 -0.06 4.09
C MET A 1 -28.60 0.22 4.68
N VAL A 2 -27.55 -0.38 4.13
CA VAL A 2 -26.16 -0.07 4.52
C VAL A 2 -25.76 1.16 3.72
N PRO A 3 -25.30 2.26 4.36
CA PRO A 3 -24.83 3.42 3.61
C PRO A 3 -23.59 3.02 2.80
N THR A 4 -23.67 3.20 1.49
CA THR A 4 -22.50 3.17 0.60
C THR A 4 -21.53 4.23 1.12
N PRO A 5 -20.28 3.89 1.48
CA PRO A 5 -19.31 4.91 1.85
C PRO A 5 -19.15 5.87 0.66
N GLN A 6 -19.50 7.14 0.89
CA GLN A 6 -19.18 8.21 -0.04
C GLN A 6 -17.66 8.29 -0.11
N ILE A 7 -17.11 7.97 -1.28
CA ILE A 7 -15.76 8.39 -1.63
C ILE A 7 -15.84 9.91 -1.74
N ASP A 8 -15.19 10.62 -0.81
CA ASP A 8 -15.04 12.07 -0.90
C ASP A 8 -14.41 12.39 -2.26
N ALA A 9 -15.19 13.01 -3.14
CA ALA A 9 -14.89 13.13 -4.57
C ALA A 9 -13.71 14.07 -4.87
N SER A 10 -13.08 14.64 -3.85
CA SER A 10 -11.88 15.47 -3.92
C SER A 10 -10.57 14.68 -3.85
N LEU A 11 -10.59 13.34 -3.68
CA LEU A 11 -9.38 12.54 -3.42
C LEU A 11 -9.03 11.45 -4.44
N SER A 12 -9.80 11.29 -5.53
CA SER A 12 -9.68 10.12 -6.40
C SER A 12 -9.33 10.49 -7.84
N LEU A 13 -8.10 10.98 -8.07
CA LEU A 13 -7.63 11.09 -9.46
C LEU A 13 -6.86 9.86 -9.96
N MET A 14 -6.27 9.05 -9.06
CA MET A 14 -5.98 7.63 -9.30
C MET A 14 -5.51 6.90 -8.02
N LEU A 15 -6.26 5.86 -7.65
CA LEU A 15 -5.82 4.75 -6.80
C LEU A 15 -6.32 3.48 -7.51
N GLY A 16 -5.38 2.71 -8.08
CA GLY A 16 -5.62 1.65 -9.07
C GLY A 16 -4.41 1.56 -10.03
N PRO A 17 -4.44 0.71 -11.07
CA PRO A 17 -3.32 0.60 -12.02
C PRO A 17 -2.99 1.94 -12.69
N PRO A 18 -1.70 2.27 -12.92
CA PRO A 18 -1.32 3.55 -13.52
C PRO A 18 -1.80 3.62 -14.97
N LYS A 19 -2.52 4.70 -15.32
CA LYS A 19 -2.99 4.97 -16.69
C LYS A 19 -1.80 5.23 -17.63
N ARG A 20 -2.01 5.11 -18.95
CA ARG A 20 -0.96 5.39 -19.96
C ARG A 20 -0.25 6.74 -19.77
N PRO A 21 -0.95 7.87 -19.50
CA PRO A 21 -0.28 9.16 -19.29
C PRO A 21 0.62 9.21 -18.05
N VAL A 22 0.32 8.42 -17.02
CA VAL A 22 1.15 8.27 -15.82
C VAL A 22 2.44 7.53 -16.18
N LYS A 23 2.33 6.45 -16.95
CA LYS A 23 3.49 5.67 -17.42
C LYS A 23 4.37 6.44 -18.40
N ALA A 24 3.81 7.38 -19.15
CA ALA A 24 4.52 8.23 -20.09
C ALA A 24 5.23 9.43 -19.44
N ALA A 25 5.03 9.66 -18.14
CA ALA A 25 5.72 10.74 -17.43
C ALA A 25 7.22 10.42 -17.31
N GLY A 26 8.06 11.16 -18.05
CA GLY A 26 9.51 11.00 -18.02
C GLY A 26 10.25 11.91 -17.03
N VAL A 27 9.53 12.79 -16.32
CA VAL A 27 10.14 13.78 -15.41
C VAL A 27 9.48 13.67 -14.03
N CYS A 28 10.30 13.66 -12.97
CA CYS A 28 9.85 13.67 -11.59
C CYS A 28 9.41 15.09 -11.22
N ARG A 29 8.10 15.36 -11.25
CA ARG A 29 7.55 16.68 -10.96
C ARG A 29 6.10 16.58 -10.48
N PRO A 30 5.62 17.57 -9.72
CA PRO A 30 4.21 17.62 -9.35
C PRO A 30 3.27 17.49 -10.53
N SER A 31 2.23 16.69 -10.36
CA SER A 31 1.21 16.47 -11.37
C SER A 31 -0.16 16.20 -10.72
N PRO A 32 -0.86 17.24 -10.24
CA PRO A 32 -2.15 17.07 -9.57
C PRO A 32 -3.25 16.54 -10.51
N LYS A 33 -3.05 16.62 -11.82
CA LYS A 33 -3.96 16.07 -12.84
C LYS A 33 -3.75 14.58 -13.14
N LEU A 34 -2.72 13.95 -12.57
CA LEU A 34 -2.36 12.56 -12.86
C LEU A 34 -2.07 11.74 -11.60
N ALA A 35 -2.28 12.29 -10.41
CA ALA A 35 -1.98 11.62 -9.16
C ALA A 35 -2.90 12.08 -8.04
N TRP A 36 -3.04 11.25 -7.02
CA TRP A 36 -3.49 11.70 -5.72
C TRP A 36 -2.47 12.69 -5.13
N ASN A 37 -2.95 13.87 -4.76
CA ASN A 37 -2.20 14.91 -4.05
C ASN A 37 -2.84 15.09 -2.66
N PRO A 38 -2.13 14.78 -1.56
CA PRO A 38 -2.69 14.92 -0.22
C PRO A 38 -2.97 16.39 0.13
N SER A 39 -3.94 16.62 1.02
CA SER A 39 -4.23 17.95 1.53
C SER A 39 -3.04 18.52 2.32
N ALA A 40 -2.77 19.82 2.15
CA ALA A 40 -1.78 20.52 2.98
C ALA A 40 -2.24 20.69 4.44
N THR A 41 -3.55 20.59 4.72
CA THR A 41 -4.15 20.75 6.06
C THR A 41 -4.87 19.48 6.51
N GLY A 42 -4.83 19.18 7.82
CA GLY A 42 -5.51 18.03 8.41
C GLY A 42 -4.77 16.70 8.26
N ALA A 43 -5.49 15.59 8.44
CA ALA A 43 -4.93 14.24 8.31
C ALA A 43 -4.65 13.90 6.84
N ARG A 44 -3.42 13.43 6.56
CA ARG A 44 -2.95 13.17 5.19
C ARG A 44 -2.83 11.67 4.93
N TYR A 45 -3.96 11.02 4.67
CA TYR A 45 -3.95 9.61 4.28
C TYR A 45 -4.91 9.31 3.12
N ALA A 46 -4.61 8.23 2.41
CA ALA A 46 -5.49 7.64 1.42
C ALA A 46 -5.77 6.18 1.76
N ASP A 47 -7.05 5.80 1.69
CA ASP A 47 -7.49 4.41 1.75
C ASP A 47 -7.68 3.89 0.34
N VAL A 48 -7.02 2.77 0.04
CA VAL A 48 -7.17 2.02 -1.21
C VAL A 48 -7.79 0.68 -0.87
N TYR A 49 -9.03 0.47 -1.32
CA TYR A 49 -9.71 -0.81 -1.17
C TYR A 49 -9.51 -1.66 -2.41
N PHE A 50 -9.30 -2.96 -2.24
CA PHE A 50 -9.21 -3.89 -3.35
C PHE A 50 -10.61 -4.32 -3.77
N ALA A 51 -10.87 -4.34 -5.09
CA ALA A 51 -12.19 -4.63 -5.65
C ALA A 51 -12.70 -6.03 -5.25
N SER A 52 -11.79 -6.98 -5.07
CA SER A 52 -12.03 -8.26 -4.41
C SER A 52 -11.04 -8.40 -3.25
N ALA A 53 -11.57 -8.62 -2.05
CA ALA A 53 -10.75 -9.18 -0.98
C ALA A 53 -10.41 -10.62 -1.41
N PRO A 54 -9.14 -11.01 -1.46
CA PRO A 54 -8.81 -12.37 -1.84
C PRO A 54 -9.44 -13.34 -0.82
N GLU A 55 -9.90 -14.49 -1.29
CA GLU A 55 -10.46 -15.52 -0.40
C GLU A 55 -9.36 -16.05 0.53
N GLY A 56 -9.70 -16.21 1.81
CA GLY A 56 -8.78 -16.74 2.82
C GLY A 56 -7.83 -15.71 3.46
N ALA A 57 -6.81 -16.23 4.15
CA ALA A 57 -5.92 -15.44 4.98
C ALA A 57 -4.75 -14.86 4.17
N THR A 58 -4.94 -13.68 3.59
CA THR A 58 -3.98 -13.03 2.69
C THR A 58 -3.18 -11.89 3.31
N ALA A 59 -3.59 -11.39 4.48
CA ALA A 59 -2.82 -10.39 5.21
C ALA A 59 -1.33 -10.77 5.46
N PRO A 60 -0.99 -12.01 5.89
CA PRO A 60 0.41 -12.37 6.12
C PRO A 60 1.22 -12.56 4.83
N GLN A 61 0.57 -12.63 3.66
CA GLN A 61 1.24 -12.78 2.37
C GLN A 61 1.73 -11.45 1.80
N ALA A 62 1.26 -10.31 2.32
CA ALA A 62 1.68 -9.00 1.83
C ALA A 62 3.15 -8.71 2.19
N THR A 63 4.03 -8.70 1.19
CA THR A 63 5.48 -8.51 1.36
C THR A 63 5.95 -7.11 1.00
N ALA A 64 5.28 -6.45 0.05
CA ALA A 64 5.65 -5.09 -0.35
C ALA A 64 4.42 -4.27 -0.78
N LEU A 65 4.48 -2.96 -0.51
CA LEU A 65 3.60 -1.96 -1.13
C LEU A 65 4.29 -1.41 -2.38
N VAL A 66 3.65 -1.59 -3.53
CA VAL A 66 4.12 -1.04 -4.80
C VAL A 66 3.44 0.32 -5.01
N LEU A 67 4.23 1.37 -5.11
CA LEU A 67 3.77 2.73 -5.34
C LEU A 67 4.23 3.20 -6.72
N TRP A 68 3.36 3.82 -7.51
CA TRP A 68 3.79 4.63 -8.64
C TRP A 68 3.85 6.09 -8.22
N VAL A 69 5.04 6.65 -8.13
CA VAL A 69 5.26 8.02 -7.66
C VAL A 69 5.58 8.91 -8.85
N LEU A 70 4.90 10.06 -8.96
CA LEU A 70 5.21 11.11 -9.96
C LEU A 70 6.05 12.24 -9.37
N TYR A 71 5.98 12.41 -8.05
CA TYR A 71 6.77 13.38 -7.30
C TYR A 71 6.97 12.89 -5.86
N GLY A 72 8.21 12.89 -5.37
CA GLY A 72 8.55 12.36 -4.05
C GLY A 72 8.18 13.28 -2.87
N GLY A 73 7.89 14.56 -3.13
CA GLY A 73 7.69 15.55 -2.08
C GLY A 73 9.01 16.06 -1.49
N THR A 74 8.90 16.95 -0.50
CA THR A 74 10.04 17.54 0.21
C THR A 74 10.16 17.11 1.68
N LEU A 75 9.17 16.38 2.19
CA LEU A 75 9.19 15.86 3.55
C LEU A 75 10.04 14.60 3.64
N ASP A 76 10.71 14.40 4.79
CA ASP A 76 11.49 13.20 5.07
C ASP A 76 11.04 12.53 6.39
N PRO A 77 10.54 11.28 6.35
CA PRO A 77 10.18 10.54 5.15
C PRO A 77 8.93 11.15 4.48
N PRO A 78 8.72 11.02 3.17
CA PRO A 78 7.50 11.49 2.51
C PRO A 78 6.27 10.63 2.86
N ILE A 79 6.47 9.32 3.07
CA ILE A 79 5.45 8.39 3.58
C ILE A 79 5.77 8.09 5.04
N ALA A 80 4.90 8.50 5.95
CA ALA A 80 5.09 8.32 7.39
C ALA A 80 4.76 6.90 7.86
N SER A 81 3.70 6.29 7.33
CA SER A 81 3.37 4.90 7.65
C SER A 81 2.47 4.27 6.59
N VAL A 82 2.45 2.94 6.58
CA VAL A 82 1.49 2.14 5.82
C VAL A 82 0.78 1.20 6.77
N GLN A 83 -0.54 1.13 6.63
CA GLN A 83 -1.38 0.20 7.37
C GLN A 83 -2.11 -0.71 6.38
N LEU A 84 -2.10 -2.02 6.62
CA LEU A 84 -3.03 -2.92 5.95
C LEU A 84 -4.40 -2.76 6.58
N LEU A 85 -5.44 -2.66 5.76
CA LEU A 85 -6.82 -2.71 6.19
C LEU A 85 -7.27 -4.17 6.07
N VAL A 86 -7.41 -4.84 7.21
CA VAL A 86 -7.66 -6.28 7.26
C VAL A 86 -9.00 -6.59 7.93
N ARG A 87 -9.58 -7.73 7.59
CA ARG A 87 -10.79 -8.24 8.23
C ARG A 87 -10.51 -9.66 8.73
N PRO A 88 -10.65 -9.93 10.04
CA PRO A 88 -10.59 -11.30 10.55
C PRO A 88 -11.62 -12.18 9.82
N LEU A 89 -11.26 -13.42 9.45
CA LEU A 89 -12.15 -14.31 8.69
C LEU A 89 -13.43 -14.66 9.46
N GLU A 90 -13.37 -14.67 10.79
CA GLU A 90 -14.52 -14.87 11.67
C GLU A 90 -15.42 -13.63 11.81
N ALA A 91 -14.99 -12.47 11.31
CA ALA A 91 -15.76 -11.25 11.43
C ALA A 91 -16.97 -11.25 10.49
N ARG A 92 -18.10 -10.72 10.96
CA ARG A 92 -19.32 -10.60 10.15
C ARG A 92 -19.06 -9.86 8.85
N SER A 93 -19.69 -10.30 7.76
CA SER A 93 -19.74 -9.55 6.50
C SER A 93 -20.21 -8.12 6.74
N GLY A 94 -19.44 -7.15 6.25
CA GLY A 94 -19.71 -5.72 6.47
C GLY A 94 -19.10 -5.11 7.74
N SER A 95 -18.35 -5.88 8.54
CA SER A 95 -17.55 -5.31 9.64
C SER A 95 -16.48 -4.35 9.11
N ASN A 96 -16.23 -3.28 9.87
CA ASN A 96 -15.20 -2.30 9.56
C ASN A 96 -13.82 -2.98 9.54
N PRO A 97 -13.00 -2.76 8.49
CA PRO A 97 -11.63 -3.24 8.48
C PRO A 97 -10.82 -2.69 9.66
N GLN A 98 -9.97 -3.53 10.23
CA GLN A 98 -9.04 -3.15 11.27
C GLN A 98 -7.70 -2.71 10.63
N PRO A 99 -7.18 -1.52 10.94
CA PRO A 99 -5.89 -1.07 10.45
C PRO A 99 -4.75 -1.76 11.22
N VAL A 100 -3.75 -2.25 10.49
CA VAL A 100 -2.54 -2.87 11.05
C VAL A 100 -1.32 -2.22 10.44
N THR A 101 -0.51 -1.55 11.25
CA THR A 101 0.73 -0.91 10.78
C THR A 101 1.72 -1.98 10.32
N VAL A 102 2.18 -1.83 9.07
CA VAL A 102 3.14 -2.75 8.41
C VAL A 102 4.38 -2.03 7.87
N PHE A 103 4.41 -0.71 7.98
CA PHE A 103 5.57 0.10 7.67
C PHE A 103 5.49 1.38 8.48
N SER A 104 6.62 1.79 9.05
CA SER A 104 6.79 3.07 9.72
C SER A 104 8.03 3.74 9.14
N GLY A 105 7.82 4.85 8.44
CA GLY A 105 8.89 5.60 7.81
C GLY A 105 9.79 6.25 8.86
N ARG A 106 11.08 6.29 8.56
CA ARG A 106 12.10 7.01 9.32
C ARG A 106 12.82 8.00 8.40
N PRO A 107 13.37 9.12 8.93
CA PRO A 107 14.17 10.04 8.15
C PRO A 107 15.30 9.31 7.40
N GLY A 108 15.50 9.64 6.14
CA GLY A 108 16.48 9.05 5.24
C GLY A 108 16.12 7.65 4.70
N GLN A 109 15.16 6.94 5.31
CA GLN A 109 14.86 5.55 4.96
C GLN A 109 14.32 5.39 3.53
N LEU A 110 13.54 6.36 3.07
CA LEU A 110 12.93 6.32 1.73
C LEU A 110 13.81 6.97 0.65
N SER A 111 14.93 7.58 1.06
CA SER A 111 15.92 8.12 0.13
C SER A 111 16.54 6.97 -0.66
N GLY A 112 16.41 7.00 -1.99
CA GLY A 112 16.87 5.93 -2.88
C GLY A 112 15.92 4.73 -3.04
N LEU A 113 14.92 4.56 -2.17
CA LEU A 113 13.86 3.56 -2.36
C LEU A 113 12.71 4.07 -3.22
N LEU A 114 12.39 5.37 -3.10
CA LEU A 114 11.35 5.99 -3.93
C LEU A 114 11.93 6.43 -5.27
N ARG A 115 11.67 5.61 -6.29
CA ARG A 115 11.94 5.92 -7.69
C ARG A 115 10.90 6.91 -8.21
N CYS A 116 11.37 7.97 -8.85
CA CYS A 116 10.50 9.03 -9.36
C CYS A 116 10.99 9.56 -10.72
N PRO A 117 10.11 9.66 -11.74
CA PRO A 117 8.81 9.00 -11.79
C PRO A 117 9.00 7.48 -11.93
N GLY A 118 8.14 6.68 -11.31
CA GLY A 118 8.21 5.24 -11.48
C GLY A 118 7.63 4.43 -10.34
N ASP A 119 7.78 3.11 -10.45
CA ASP A 119 7.39 2.16 -9.42
C ASP A 119 8.47 2.06 -8.33
N SER A 120 8.00 1.94 -7.09
CA SER A 120 8.82 1.76 -5.88
C SER A 120 8.18 0.69 -5.02
N ALA A 121 8.95 -0.29 -4.57
CA ALA A 121 8.50 -1.34 -3.67
C ALA A 121 8.95 -1.03 -2.24
N LEU A 122 8.00 -0.73 -1.36
CA LEU A 122 8.25 -0.54 0.07
C LEU A 122 8.08 -1.88 0.79
N PRO A 123 9.11 -2.40 1.47
CA PRO A 123 9.00 -3.65 2.19
C PRO A 123 8.01 -3.49 3.36
N LEU A 124 7.15 -4.50 3.52
CA LEU A 124 6.15 -4.56 4.58
C LEU A 124 6.57 -5.59 5.63
N ALA A 125 6.43 -5.21 6.89
CA ALA A 125 6.66 -6.08 8.03
C ALA A 125 5.61 -5.80 9.10
N TRP A 126 4.93 -6.84 9.56
CA TRP A 126 3.98 -6.70 10.66
C TRP A 126 4.66 -6.05 11.86
N THR A 127 4.03 -5.00 12.38
CA THR A 127 4.41 -4.39 13.65
C THR A 127 3.30 -4.66 14.66
N ALA A 128 3.67 -4.96 15.90
CA ALA A 128 2.68 -5.11 16.95
C ALA A 128 1.91 -3.79 17.12
N SER A 129 0.61 -3.82 16.85
CA SER A 129 -0.28 -2.67 17.00
C SER A 129 -1.33 -2.91 18.07
N SER A 130 -1.79 -1.82 18.69
CA SER A 130 -2.90 -1.85 19.66
C SER A 130 -4.18 -2.28 18.95
N GLY A 131 -4.61 -3.53 19.16
CA GLY A 131 -5.91 -4.04 18.69
C GLY A 131 -5.86 -5.31 17.84
N MET A 132 -4.69 -5.73 17.37
CA MET A 132 -4.56 -6.98 16.61
C MET A 132 -3.37 -7.83 17.06
N THR A 133 -3.65 -9.06 17.51
CA THR A 133 -2.61 -10.04 17.80
C THR A 133 -2.04 -10.61 16.51
N ARG A 134 -0.78 -11.08 16.55
CA ARG A 134 -0.15 -11.75 15.41
C ARG A 134 -0.94 -12.97 14.93
N SER A 135 -1.59 -13.69 15.86
CA SER A 135 -2.43 -14.85 15.50
C SER A 135 -3.63 -14.43 14.66
N ARG A 136 -4.35 -13.38 15.07
CA ARG A 136 -5.50 -12.85 14.31
C ARG A 136 -5.08 -12.24 12.98
N PHE A 137 -3.93 -11.56 12.94
CA PHE A 137 -3.38 -11.04 11.68
C PHE A 137 -3.11 -12.16 10.67
N ARG A 138 -2.53 -13.28 11.12
CA ARG A 138 -2.24 -14.44 10.26
C ARG A 138 -3.49 -15.11 9.69
N SER A 139 -4.65 -14.94 10.32
CA SER A 139 -5.92 -15.46 9.85
C SER A 139 -6.81 -14.38 9.23
N ALA A 140 -6.30 -13.17 8.97
CA ALA A 140 -7.11 -12.09 8.43
C ALA A 140 -7.03 -12.02 6.90
N ALA A 141 -8.16 -11.66 6.29
CA ALA A 141 -8.24 -11.30 4.89
C ALA A 141 -7.82 -9.85 4.69
N LEU A 142 -7.05 -9.58 3.64
CA LEU A 142 -6.70 -8.25 3.23
C LEU A 142 -7.85 -7.60 2.47
N VAL A 143 -8.22 -6.37 2.84
CA VAL A 143 -9.33 -5.61 2.22
C VAL A 143 -8.84 -4.34 1.55
N GLY A 144 -7.71 -3.81 2.02
CA GLY A 144 -7.15 -2.57 1.48
C GLY A 144 -5.83 -2.19 2.13
N VAL A 145 -5.38 -0.99 1.81
CA VAL A 145 -4.22 -0.35 2.40
C VAL A 145 -4.52 1.12 2.69
N ARG A 146 -4.02 1.61 3.82
CA ARG A 146 -4.02 3.03 4.18
C ARG A 146 -2.60 3.54 4.16
N ILE A 147 -2.35 4.57 3.37
CA ILE A 147 -1.03 5.20 3.23
C ILE A 147 -1.08 6.55 3.92
N HIS A 148 -0.25 6.75 4.95
CA HIS A 148 -0.12 8.02 5.64
C HIS A 148 1.07 8.79 5.09
N VAL A 149 0.82 10.00 4.60
CA VAL A 149 1.85 10.96 4.24
C VAL A 149 2.29 11.70 5.49
N ASN A 150 3.55 12.15 5.50
CA ASN A 150 4.10 12.91 6.62
C ASN A 150 3.31 14.21 6.83
N ASN A 151 3.00 14.50 8.11
CA ASN A 151 2.22 15.67 8.52
C ASN A 151 3.09 16.91 8.79
N GLY A 152 4.40 16.86 8.50
CA GLY A 152 5.29 18.01 8.58
C GLY A 152 4.86 19.17 7.69
N SER A 153 5.33 20.38 8.03
CA SER A 153 5.00 21.58 7.27
C SER A 153 5.76 21.60 5.93
N VAL A 154 5.03 21.84 4.84
CA VAL A 154 5.59 22.18 3.52
C VAL A 154 5.47 23.69 3.35
N ALA A 155 6.53 24.43 3.70
CA ALA A 155 6.54 25.88 3.63
C ALA A 155 7.57 26.34 2.60
N GLY A 156 7.08 26.92 1.50
CA GLY A 156 7.92 27.57 0.49
C GLY A 156 7.51 27.26 -0.94
N PRO A 157 7.87 28.14 -1.89
CA PRO A 157 7.67 27.89 -3.31
C PRO A 157 8.44 26.63 -3.73
N GLY A 158 7.72 25.62 -4.23
CA GLY A 158 8.28 24.34 -4.66
C GLY A 158 8.38 23.25 -3.57
N ALA A 159 8.01 23.56 -2.32
CA ALA A 159 7.83 22.54 -1.29
C ALA A 159 6.43 21.92 -1.43
N GLU A 160 6.39 20.69 -1.94
CA GLU A 160 5.13 19.97 -2.14
C GLU A 160 5.13 18.60 -1.44
N LEU A 161 3.92 18.08 -1.26
CA LEU A 161 3.66 16.73 -0.76
C LEU A 161 3.89 15.71 -1.89
N PRO A 162 4.06 14.42 -1.58
CA PRO A 162 4.22 13.41 -2.62
C PRO A 162 2.97 13.29 -3.51
N HIS A 163 3.20 13.06 -4.82
CA HIS A 163 2.14 12.76 -5.79
C HIS A 163 2.18 11.27 -6.13
N ILE A 164 1.17 10.52 -5.68
CA ILE A 164 1.08 9.07 -5.88
C ILE A 164 0.01 8.79 -6.93
N ALA A 165 0.38 8.11 -8.01
CA ALA A 165 -0.49 7.84 -9.15
C ALA A 165 -1.02 6.41 -9.20
N ALA A 166 -0.44 5.48 -8.46
CA ALA A 166 -0.95 4.12 -8.33
C ALA A 166 -0.45 3.46 -7.05
N VAL A 167 -1.21 2.48 -6.59
CA VAL A 167 -0.89 1.65 -5.42
C VAL A 167 -1.24 0.21 -5.76
N GLY A 168 -0.35 -0.71 -5.42
CA GLY A 168 -0.56 -2.15 -5.48
C GLY A 168 0.09 -2.83 -4.29
N LEU A 169 -0.27 -4.09 -4.04
CA LEU A 169 0.40 -4.94 -3.07
C LEU A 169 1.02 -6.13 -3.77
N GLN A 170 2.27 -6.42 -3.40
CA GLN A 170 2.92 -7.66 -3.76
C GLN A 170 2.61 -8.68 -2.68
N LEU A 171 2.10 -9.84 -3.10
CA LEU A 171 1.86 -10.98 -2.24
C LEU A 171 2.92 -12.04 -2.52
N SER A 172 3.48 -12.65 -1.48
CA SER A 172 4.20 -13.92 -1.62
C SER A 172 3.19 -15.05 -1.83
N PRO A 173 3.51 -16.05 -2.67
CA PRO A 173 2.69 -17.26 -2.73
C PRO A 173 2.57 -17.88 -1.33
N PRO A 174 1.43 -18.53 -1.01
CA PRO A 174 1.29 -19.24 0.26
C PRO A 174 2.45 -20.23 0.43
N GLN A 175 3.07 -20.26 1.60
CA GLN A 175 4.23 -21.15 1.88
C GLN A 175 3.94 -22.63 1.55
N GLN A 176 2.67 -23.03 1.54
CA GLN A 176 2.22 -24.36 1.13
C GLN A 176 2.42 -24.66 -0.36
N GLU A 177 2.23 -23.68 -1.26
CA GLU A 177 2.51 -23.84 -2.69
C GLU A 177 4.02 -23.83 -2.97
N ALA A 178 4.79 -23.06 -2.20
CA ALA A 178 6.25 -23.05 -2.32
C ALA A 178 6.86 -24.42 -1.96
N ALA A 179 6.34 -25.08 -0.91
CA ALA A 179 6.78 -26.42 -0.52
C ALA A 179 6.40 -27.49 -1.57
N ALA A 180 5.17 -27.45 -2.09
CA ALA A 180 4.72 -28.39 -3.12
C ALA A 180 5.47 -28.21 -4.46
N ALA A 181 5.80 -26.98 -4.84
CA ALA A 181 6.61 -26.71 -6.04
C ALA A 181 8.05 -27.22 -5.91
N LEU A 182 8.64 -27.11 -4.72
CA LEU A 182 9.96 -27.67 -4.41
C LEU A 182 9.96 -29.20 -4.46
N GLU A 183 8.92 -29.86 -3.94
CA GLU A 183 8.79 -31.32 -4.02
C GLU A 183 8.56 -31.81 -5.45
N ALA A 184 7.75 -31.11 -6.25
CA ALA A 184 7.54 -31.44 -7.66
C ALA A 184 8.83 -31.32 -8.50
N THR A 185 9.66 -30.32 -8.21
CA THR A 185 10.96 -30.15 -8.90
C THR A 185 11.98 -31.20 -8.45
N ALA A 186 11.88 -31.71 -7.22
CA ALA A 186 12.73 -32.77 -6.72
C ALA A 186 12.40 -34.15 -7.33
N LEU A 187 11.14 -34.42 -7.69
CA LEU A 187 10.74 -35.65 -8.37
C LEU A 187 11.18 -35.70 -9.84
N GLU A 188 11.20 -34.58 -10.56
CA GLU A 188 11.69 -34.53 -11.94
C GLU A 188 13.22 -34.72 -12.05
N ALA A 189 13.97 -34.46 -10.98
CA ALA A 189 15.43 -34.61 -10.94
C ALA A 189 15.91 -36.04 -10.62
N THR A 190 14.99 -36.99 -10.41
CA THR A 190 15.34 -38.39 -10.07
C THR A 190 15.03 -39.41 -11.18
N ASP A 191 14.62 -38.94 -12.37
CA ASP A 191 14.27 -39.79 -13.53
C ASP A 191 15.27 -39.64 -14.71
N GLU A 192 16.50 -39.17 -14.42
CA GLU A 192 17.68 -39.28 -15.30
C GLU A 192 18.75 -40.19 -14.66
#